data_AF-A0A356KBY9-F1
#
_entry.id   AF-A0A356KBY9-F1
#
_cell.length_a   1.000
_cell.length_b   1.000
_cell.length_c   1.000
_cell.angle_alpha   90.00
_cell.angle_beta   90.00
_cell.angle_gamma   90.00
#
_symmetry.space_group_name_H-M   'P 1'
#
loop_
_entity.id
_entity.type
_entity.pdbx_description
1 polymer ?
#
loop_
_entity_poly.entity_id
_entity_poly.type
_entity_poly.pdbx_seq_one_letter_code
_entity_poly.pdbx_strand_id
1 'polypeptide(L)' 'CLEKDPAARYPSARALADDLSRFLAHESIEARRPNVLERGRKWTRRHRALTLALGGVAAALLLAAL' A
#
# COMPACT_ATOMS: atom_id res chain seq x y z
N CYS A 1 -4.90 -17.57 -4.96
CA CYS A 1 -5.16 -19.03 -5.07
C CYS A 1 -3.88 -19.86 -5.20
N LEU A 2 -2.76 -19.28 -5.69
CA LEU A 2 -1.50 -19.98 -5.94
C LEU A 2 -0.49 -19.91 -4.78
N GLU A 3 -0.91 -19.49 -3.58
CA GLU A 3 0.00 -19.52 -2.42
C GLU A 3 0.38 -20.97 -2.07
N LYS A 4 1.62 -21.20 -1.65
CA LYS A 4 2.08 -22.51 -1.23
C LYS A 4 1.39 -22.96 0.05
N ASP A 5 1.19 -22.04 1.00
CA ASP A 5 0.42 -22.29 2.22
C ASP A 5 -1.08 -22.34 1.90
N PRO A 6 -1.77 -23.48 2.11
CA PRO A 6 -3.21 -23.61 1.88
C PRO A 6 -4.05 -22.64 2.71
N ALA A 7 -3.63 -22.33 3.94
CA ALA A 7 -4.38 -21.45 4.85
C ALA A 7 -4.38 -19.98 4.38
N ALA A 8 -3.41 -19.59 3.55
CA ALA A 8 -3.30 -18.26 2.97
C ALA A 8 -3.96 -18.10 1.59
N ARG A 9 -4.58 -19.17 1.05
CA ARG A 9 -5.30 -19.09 -0.22
C ARG A 9 -6.69 -18.46 -0.02
N TYR A 10 -7.22 -17.88 -1.09
CA TYR A 10 -8.64 -17.53 -1.14
C TYR A 10 -9.49 -18.78 -0.83
N PRO A 11 -10.49 -18.68 0.05
CA PRO A 11 -11.30 -19.82 0.46
C PRO A 11 -12.16 -20.38 -0.69
N SER A 12 -12.39 -19.58 -1.74
CA SER A 12 -13.07 -20.00 -2.95
C SER A 12 -12.68 -19.13 -4.15
N ALA A 13 -12.96 -19.61 -5.36
CA ALA A 13 -12.85 -18.80 -6.57
C ALA A 13 -13.79 -17.58 -6.54
N ARG A 14 -14.94 -17.70 -5.86
CA ARG A 14 -15.89 -16.61 -5.68
C ARG A 14 -15.30 -15.47 -4.84
N ALA A 15 -14.64 -15.80 -3.73
CA ALA A 15 -13.96 -14.81 -2.89
C ALA A 15 -12.90 -14.01 -3.66
N LEU A 16 -12.17 -14.66 -4.58
CA LEU A 16 -11.24 -13.96 -5.47
C LEU A 16 -11.97 -13.02 -6.46
N ALA A 17 -13.08 -13.48 -7.05
CA ALA A 17 -13.85 -12.67 -8.00
C ALA A 17 -14.47 -11.43 -7.33
N ASP A 18 -14.96 -11.57 -6.10
CA ASP A 18 -15.53 -10.47 -5.33
C ASP A 18 -14.44 -9.43 -4.98
N ASP A 19 -13.26 -9.87 -4.55
CA ASP A 19 -12.11 -8.98 -4.31
C ASP A 19 -11.62 -8.29 -5.59
N LEU A 20 -11.60 -8.99 -6.71
CA LEU A 20 -11.24 -8.42 -8.01
C LEU A 20 -12.23 -7.33 -8.42
N SER A 21 -13.52 -7.56 -8.20
CA SER A 21 -14.58 -6.58 -8.47
C SER A 21 -14.38 -5.31 -7.64
N ARG A 22 -14.09 -5.46 -6.33
CA ARG A 22 -13.75 -4.33 -5.43
C ARG A 22 -12.49 -3.59 -5.90
N PHE A 23 -11.45 -4.30 -6.30
CA PHE A 23 -10.21 -3.70 -6.79
C PHE A 23 -10.45 -2.82 -8.03
N LEU A 24 -11.23 -3.34 -9.00
CA LEU A 24 -11.60 -2.61 -10.21
C LEU A 24 -12.48 -1.40 -9.90
N ALA A 25 -13.32 -1.48 -8.88
CA ALA A 25 -14.11 -0.37 -8.34
C ALA A 25 -13.29 0.62 -7.48
N HIS A 26 -11.97 0.40 -7.31
CA HIS A 26 -11.10 1.17 -6.43
C HIS A 26 -11.49 1.15 -4.94
N GLU A 27 -12.18 0.10 -4.52
CA GLU A 27 -12.56 -0.16 -3.13
C GLU A 27 -11.47 -0.95 -2.38
N SER A 28 -11.56 -1.01 -1.06
CA SER A 28 -10.70 -1.87 -0.26
C SER A 28 -11.08 -3.33 -0.47
N ILE A 29 -10.10 -4.16 -0.86
CA ILE A 29 -10.23 -5.62 -0.94
C ILE A 29 -10.14 -6.26 0.45
N GLU A 30 -10.78 -7.41 0.62
CA GLU A 30 -10.81 -8.15 1.88
C GLU A 30 -9.52 -8.94 2.13
N ALA A 31 -8.90 -9.48 1.07
CA ALA A 31 -7.68 -10.28 1.21
C ALA A 31 -6.47 -9.50 1.72
N ARG A 32 -6.49 -8.16 1.63
CA ARG A 32 -5.39 -7.34 2.15
C ARG A 32 -5.93 -6.11 2.86
N ARG A 33 -5.92 -6.14 4.19
CA ARG A 33 -5.86 -4.90 4.97
C ARG A 33 -4.64 -4.12 4.47
N PRO A 34 -4.77 -2.86 4.02
CA PRO A 34 -3.65 -2.13 3.46
C PRO A 34 -2.55 -2.06 4.51
N ASN A 35 -1.40 -2.63 4.17
CA ASN A 35 -0.27 -2.64 5.09
C ASN A 35 0.17 -1.18 5.32
N VAL A 36 0.80 -0.90 6.46
CA VAL A 36 1.20 0.47 6.84
C VAL A 36 2.06 1.12 5.75
N LEU A 37 2.87 0.31 5.06
CA LEU A 37 3.73 0.73 3.95
C LEU A 37 2.93 1.19 2.71
N GLU A 38 1.86 0.49 2.34
CA GLU A 38 0.97 0.83 1.23
C GLU A 38 0.15 2.07 1.54
N ARG A 39 -0.30 2.22 2.79
CA ARG A 39 -0.93 3.47 3.24
C ARG A 39 0.06 4.62 3.14
N GLY A 40 1.29 4.43 3.63
CA GLY A 40 2.38 5.40 3.51
C GLY A 40 2.66 5.77 2.06
N ARG A 41 2.82 4.79 1.16
CA ARG A 41 3.08 5.01 -0.27
C ARG A 41 1.91 5.67 -1.00
N LYS A 42 0.66 5.36 -0.64
CA LYS A 42 -0.52 6.06 -1.19
C LYS A 42 -0.58 7.49 -0.69
N TRP A 43 -0.26 7.73 0.58
CA TRP A 43 -0.26 9.07 1.17
C TRP A 43 0.85 9.95 0.60
N THR A 44 2.08 9.44 0.44
CA THR A 44 3.18 10.18 -0.20
C THR A 44 2.85 10.55 -1.64
N ARG A 45 2.17 9.66 -2.38
CA ARG A 45 1.69 9.96 -3.73
C ARG A 45 0.61 11.05 -3.76
N ARG A 46 -0.26 11.11 -2.76
CA ARG A 46 -1.31 12.15 -2.64
C ARG A 46 -0.76 13.50 -2.18
N HIS A 47 0.28 13.52 -1.35
CA HIS A 47 0.88 14.73 -0.78
C HIS A 47 2.33 14.94 -1.25
N ARG A 48 2.57 14.83 -2.57
CA ARG A 48 3.92 14.90 -3.17
C ARG A 48 4.69 16.17 -2.77
N ALA A 49 4.05 17.33 -2.83
CA ALA A 49 4.71 18.59 -2.48
C ALA A 49 5.20 18.63 -1.02
N LEU A 50 4.33 18.25 -0.07
CA LEU A 50 4.66 18.19 1.35
C LEU A 50 5.77 17.16 1.62
N THR A 51 5.68 15.97 1.01
CA THR A 51 6.67 14.90 1.21
C THR A 51 8.04 15.24 0.64
N LEU A 52 8.09 15.91 -0.52
CA LEU A 52 9.35 16.43 -1.07
C LEU A 52 9.94 17.55 -0.21
N ALA A 53 9.11 18.47 0.28
CA ALA A 53 9.57 19.56 1.14
C ALA A 53 10.18 19.03 2.45
N LEU A 54 9.47 18.14 3.16
CA LEU A 54 9.95 17.53 4.39
C LEU A 54 11.20 16.67 4.16
N GLY A 55 11.22 15.89 3.07
CA GLY A 55 12.39 15.10 2.69
C GLY A 55 13.61 15.96 2.38
N GLY A 56 13.42 17.09 1.70
CA GLY A 56 14.48 18.05 1.40
C GLY A 56 15.05 18.71 2.65
N VAL A 57 14.20 19.13 3.59
CA VAL A 57 14.66 19.68 4.87
C VAL A 57 15.46 18.65 5.68
N ALA A 58 14.95 17.42 5.77
CA ALA A 58 15.66 16.34 6.47
C ALA A 58 17.03 16.03 5.84
N ALA A 59 17.11 15.99 4.51
CA ALA A 59 18.37 15.80 3.79
C ALA A 59 19.35 16.95 4.04
N ALA A 60 18.88 18.19 4.02
CA ALA A 60 19.71 19.36 4.30
C ALA A 60 20.27 19.33 5.73
N LEU A 61 19.45 18.95 6.72
CA LEU A 61 19.90 18.81 8.12
C LEU A 61 20.96 17.71 8.28
N LEU A 62 20.78 16.55 7.63
CA LEU A 62 21.75 15.47 7.67
C LEU A 62 23.09 15.88 7.03
N LEU A 63 23.04 16.60 5.91
CA LEU A 63 24.24 17.12 5.26
C LEU A 63 24.94 18.18 6.11
N ALA A 64 24.19 19.03 6.82
CA ALA A 64 24.74 20.05 7.71
C ALA A 64 25.31 19.47 9.03
N ALA A 65 24.93 18.24 9.39
CA ALA A 65 25.40 17.56 10.60
C ALA A 65 26.61 16.63 10.37
N LEU A 66 27.05 16.46 9.11
CA LEU A 66 28.31 15.81 8.74
C LEU A 66 29.49 16.80 8.81
#